data_AF-A0A3R7XT32-F1
#
_entry.id   AF-A0A3R7XT32-F1
#
_cell.length_a   1.000
_cell.length_b   1.000
_cell.length_c   1.000
_cell.angle_alpha   90.00
_cell.angle_beta   90.00
_cell.angle_gamma   90.00
#
_symmetry.space_group_name_H-M   'P 1'
#
loop_
_entity.id
_entity.type
_entity.pdbx_description
1 polymer ?
#
loop_
_entity_poly.entity_id
_entity_poly.type
_entity_poly.pdbx_seq_one_letter_code
_entity_poly.pdbx_strand_id
1 'polypeptide(L)' 'MHVSRTYTLIFRNCPDQSRIRVVEILPIDLAHKRYFRYR' A
#
# COMPACT_ATOMS: atom_id res chain seq x y z
N MET A 1 0.89 3.30 0.98
CA MET A 1 0.38 4.41 1.81
C MET A 1 0.32 3.92 3.25
N HIS A 2 0.93 4.63 4.20
CA HIS A 2 0.77 4.26 5.61
C HIS A 2 -0.63 4.68 6.09
N VAL A 3 -1.37 3.73 6.62
CA VAL A 3 -2.68 3.96 7.23
C VAL A 3 -2.50 3.55 8.69
N SER A 4 -2.05 4.49 9.52
CA SER A 4 -1.44 4.29 10.84
C SER A 4 0.06 3.92 10.82
N ARG A 5 0.64 3.73 12.01
CA ARG A 5 2.07 3.42 12.24
C ARG A 5 2.43 1.96 12.00
N THR A 6 1.45 1.07 11.95
CA THR A 6 1.67 -0.38 11.90
C THR A 6 1.22 -1.03 10.60
N TYR A 7 0.46 -0.32 9.75
CA TYR A 7 -0.10 -0.87 8.52
C TYR A 7 0.22 -0.01 7.30
N THR A 8 0.45 -0.72 6.19
CA THR A 8 0.66 -0.15 4.87
C THR A 8 -0.38 -0.70 3.92
N LEU A 9 -1.04 0.20 3.21
CA LEU A 9 -2.03 -0.08 2.19
C LEU A 9 -1.39 0.03 0.80
N ILE A 10 -1.63 -0.97 -0.03
CA ILE A 10 -1.29 -1.02 -1.45
C ILE A 10 -2.55 -0.73 -2.25
N PHE A 11 -2.48 0.26 -3.15
CA PHE A 11 -3.62 0.71 -3.94
C PHE A 11 -3.23 0.91 -5.40
N ARG A 12 -4.25 0.98 -6.25
CA ARG A 12 -4.13 1.41 -7.64
C ARG A 12 -5.10 2.56 -7.90
N ASN A 13 -4.69 3.50 -8.73
CA ASN A 13 -5.57 4.57 -9.20
C ASN A 13 -6.57 3.98 -10.19
N CYS A 14 -7.84 4.38 -10.05
CA CYS A 14 -8.82 4.12 -11.08
C CYS A 14 -8.53 4.99 -12.33
N PRO A 15 -8.96 4.58 -13.53
CA PRO A 15 -8.69 5.32 -14.77
C PRO A 15 -9.16 6.78 -14.76
N ASP A 16 -10.24 7.04 -14.03
CA ASP A 16 -10.85 8.37 -13.84
C ASP A 16 -10.14 9.22 -12.77
N GLN A 17 -9.12 8.67 -12.09
CA GLN A 17 -8.31 9.29 -11.04
C GLN A 17 -9.09 9.84 -9.83
N SER A 18 -10.41 9.74 -9.81
CA SER A 18 -11.28 10.22 -8.73
C SER A 18 -11.24 9.30 -7.51
N ARG A 19 -10.84 8.05 -7.72
CA ARG A 19 -10.86 6.98 -6.72
C ARG A 19 -9.60 6.17 -6.79
N ILE A 20 -9.29 5.58 -5.63
CA ILE A 20 -8.31 4.51 -5.52
C ILE A 20 -9.02 3.22 -5.17
N ARG A 21 -8.54 2.10 -5.73
CA ARG A 21 -8.95 0.77 -5.29
C ARG A 21 -7.86 0.22 -4.39
N VAL A 22 -8.25 -0.12 -3.16
CA VAL A 22 -7.41 -0.86 -2.22
C VAL A 22 -7.23 -2.28 -2.77
N VAL A 23 -5.99 -2.71 -2.88
CA VAL A 23 -5.64 -4.07 -3.32
C VAL A 23 -5.32 -4.93 -2.10
N GLU A 24 -4.47 -4.42 -1.21
CA GLU A 24 -4.06 -5.12 0.01
C GLU A 24 -3.80 -4.15 1.16
N ILE A 25 -4.01 -4.63 2.39
CA ILE A 25 -3.58 -3.97 3.63
C ILE A 25 -2.71 -4.97 4.38
N LEU A 26 -1.46 -4.59 4.65
CA LEU A 26 -0.48 -5.46 5.28
C LEU A 26 0.19 -4.74 6.46
N PRO A 27 0.69 -5.48 7.46
CA PRO A 27 1.61 -4.92 8.45
C PRO A 27 2.82 -4.28 7.77
N ILE A 28 3.34 -3.19 8.36
CA ILE A 28 4.41 -2.38 7.78
C ILE A 28 5.67 -3.19 7.46
N ASP A 29 6.07 -4.10 8.34
CA ASP A 29 7.26 -4.94 8.16
C ASP A 29 7.12 -5.89 6.96
N LEU A 30 5.92 -6.44 6.77
CA LEU A 30 5.63 -7.34 5.66
C LEU A 30 5.56 -6.56 4.34
N ALA A 31 4.94 -5.39 4.34
CA ALA A 31 4.89 -4.51 3.18
C ALA A 31 6.29 -4.06 2.74
N HIS A 32 7.16 -3.70 3.69
CA HIS A 32 8.55 -3.32 3.42
C HIS A 32 9.35 -4.46 2.79
N LYS A 33 9.24 -5.68 3.34
CA LYS A 33 9.91 -6.85 2.76
C LYS A 33 9.42 -7.18 1.34
N ARG A 34 8.12 -7.04 1.09
CA ARG A 34 7.48 -7.49 -0.17
C ARG A 34 7.63 -6.48 -1.30
N TYR A 35 7.47 -5.20 -1.02
CA TYR A 35 7.38 -4.17 -2.06
C TYR A 35 8.54 -3.17 -2.05
N PHE A 36 9.27 -3.03 -0.93
CA PHE A 36 10.41 -2.12 -0.81
C PHE A 36 11.76 -2.84 -0.86
N ARG A 37 11.81 -4.02 -1.50
CA ARG A 37 12.99 -4.93 -1.51
C ARG A 37 14.27 -4.36 -2.16
N TYR A 38 14.27 -3.10 -2.60
CA TYR A 38 15.48 -2.39 -3.01
C TYR A 38 15.37 -0.93 -2.57
N ARG A 39 16.02 -0.60 -1.46
CA ARG A 39 16.56 0.73 -1.23
C ARG A 39 17.88 0.61 -0.49
#